data_AF-A0AAW6P857-F1
#
_entry.id   AF-A0AAW6P857-F1
#
_cell.length_a   1.000
_cell.length_b   1.000
_cell.length_c   1.000
_cell.angle_alpha   90.00
_cell.angle_beta   90.00
_cell.angle_gamma   90.00
#
_symmetry.space_group_name_H-M   'P 1'
#
loop_
_entity.id
_entity.type
_entity.pdbx_description
1 polymer ?
#
loop_
_entity_poly.entity_id
_entity_poly.type
_entity_poly.pdbx_seq_one_letter_code
_entity_poly.pdbx_strand_id
1 'polypeptide(L)'
;MLNNLVDNAIRHAPGSTVNLSIRREGQNVILEVSDDGPGIPEAEHGRVLERFFWGQGEKLPEGSGLGLSIVAKIAEQHRAGLILDSGAGGRGLSVRLNFRAFEMDDRDGR
;
A
#
# COMPACT_ATOMS: atom_id res chain seq x y z
N MET A 1 -8.24 -4.44 -0.62
CA MET A 1 -6.92 -3.83 -0.34
C MET A 1 -6.13 -3.62 -1.61
N LEU A 2 -5.80 -4.68 -2.36
CA LEU A 2 -5.01 -4.56 -3.58
C LEU A 2 -5.62 -3.59 -4.62
N ASN A 3 -6.91 -3.70 -4.92
CA ASN A 3 -7.60 -2.75 -5.80
C ASN A 3 -7.44 -1.31 -5.30
N ASN A 4 -7.57 -1.05 -3.99
CA ASN A 4 -7.38 0.31 -3.46
C ASN A 4 -5.97 0.84 -3.69
N LEU A 5 -4.94 -0.02 -3.61
CA LEU A 5 -3.55 0.39 -3.85
C LEU A 5 -3.29 0.64 -5.33
N VAL A 6 -3.75 -0.26 -6.20
CA VAL A 6 -3.60 -0.13 -7.65
C VAL A 6 -4.39 1.06 -8.19
N ASP A 7 -5.64 1.25 -7.75
CA ASP A 7 -6.47 2.39 -8.12
C ASP A 7 -5.85 3.71 -7.65
N ASN A 8 -5.24 3.73 -6.46
CA ASN A 8 -4.53 4.90 -5.95
C ASN A 8 -3.32 5.24 -6.83
N ALA A 9 -2.52 4.24 -7.21
CA ALA A 9 -1.37 4.43 -8.08
C ALA A 9 -1.79 4.92 -9.48
N ILE A 10 -2.80 4.30 -10.11
CA ILE A 10 -3.31 4.71 -11.43
C ILE A 10 -3.81 6.16 -11.42
N ARG A 11 -4.48 6.57 -10.34
CA ARG A 11 -5.04 7.91 -10.22
C ARG A 11 -4.02 8.99 -9.90
N HIS A 12 -3.16 8.76 -8.90
CA HIS A 12 -2.24 9.77 -8.39
C HIS A 12 -0.88 9.76 -9.11
N ALA A 13 -0.59 8.73 -9.91
CA ALA A 13 0.60 8.63 -10.74
C ALA A 13 0.23 8.34 -12.20
N PRO A 14 -0.52 9.22 -12.88
CA PRO A 14 -0.91 9.01 -14.27
C PRO A 14 0.33 8.94 -15.19
N GLY A 15 0.38 7.92 -16.06
CA GLY A 15 1.53 7.66 -16.93
C GLY A 15 2.73 7.00 -16.26
N SER A 16 2.62 6.67 -14.96
CA SER A 16 3.62 5.87 -14.24
C SER A 16 3.49 4.38 -14.53
N THR A 17 4.54 3.65 -14.20
CA THR A 17 4.52 2.19 -14.14
C THR A 17 4.18 1.74 -12.73
N VAL A 18 3.09 0.98 -12.59
CA VAL A 18 2.71 0.34 -11.33
C VAL A 18 3.26 -1.08 -11.30
N ASN A 19 4.07 -1.38 -10.28
CA ASN A 19 4.63 -2.69 -10.01
C ASN A 19 3.93 -3.34 -8.81
N LEU A 20 3.50 -4.59 -8.99
CA LEU A 20 2.95 -5.43 -7.94
C LEU A 20 3.90 -6.60 -7.72
N SER A 21 4.31 -6.83 -6.47
CA SER A 21 5.09 -8.01 -6.11
C SER A 21 4.55 -8.68 -4.85
N ILE A 22 4.67 -10.00 -4.82
CA ILE A 22 4.45 -10.82 -3.62
C ILE A 22 5.67 -11.70 -3.46
N ARG A 23 6.27 -11.67 -2.28
CA ARG A 23 7.45 -12.50 -1.97
C ARG A 23 7.41 -12.97 -0.53
N ARG A 24 8.04 -14.11 -0.27
CA ARG A 24 8.26 -14.61 1.08
C ARG A 24 9.64 -14.18 1.56
N GLU A 25 9.70 -13.59 2.75
CA GLU A 25 10.93 -13.25 3.45
C GLU A 25 10.91 -13.89 4.84
N GLY A 26 11.58 -15.04 4.97
CA GLY A 26 11.58 -15.85 6.19
C GLY A 26 10.17 -16.30 6.60
N GLN A 27 9.71 -15.84 7.76
CA GLN A 27 8.37 -16.13 8.32
C GLN A 27 7.30 -15.14 7.87
N ASN A 28 7.62 -14.27 6.91
CA ASN A 28 6.74 -13.21 6.45
C ASN A 28 6.44 -13.34 4.95
N VAL A 29 5.26 -12.87 4.55
CA VAL A 29 4.85 -12.64 3.16
C VAL A 29 4.70 -11.15 2.97
N ILE A 30 5.49 -10.58 2.06
CA ILE A 30 5.45 -9.17 1.71
C ILE A 30 4.65 -9.02 0.42
N LEU A 31 3.56 -8.27 0.51
CA LEU A 31 2.83 -7.74 -0.63
C LEU A 31 3.26 -6.29 -0.81
N GLU A 32 3.71 -5.93 -2.00
CA GLU A 32 4.18 -4.59 -2.33
C GLU A 32 3.51 -4.08 -3.59
N VAL A 33 2.97 -2.86 -3.52
CA VAL A 33 2.55 -2.09 -4.68
C VAL A 33 3.41 -0.84 -4.72
N SER A 34 4.12 -0.63 -5.81
CA SER A 34 4.92 0.58 -6.03
C SER A 34 4.65 1.24 -7.37
N ASP A 35 4.73 2.56 -7.42
CA ASP A 35 4.71 3.35 -8.64
C ASP A 35 6.00 4.18 -8.77
N ASP A 36 6.25 4.74 -9.95
CA ASP A 36 7.35 5.68 -10.21
C ASP A 36 6.87 7.12 -10.43
N GLY A 37 5.70 7.46 -9.87
CA GLY A 37 5.06 8.77 -9.96
C GLY A 37 5.64 9.85 -9.03
N PRO A 38 4.85 10.87 -8.66
CA PRO A 38 5.31 11.97 -7.81
C PRO A 38 5.58 11.55 -6.35
N GLY A 39 4.99 10.44 -5.90
CA GLY A 39 5.12 9.94 -4.53
C GLY A 39 4.35 10.77 -3.50
N ILE A 40 4.57 10.48 -2.22
CA ILE A 40 3.99 11.20 -1.08
C ILE A 40 5.14 11.68 -0.19
N PRO A 41 5.18 12.97 0.22
CA PRO A 41 6.17 13.45 1.17
C PRO A 41 6.14 12.64 2.47
N GLU A 42 7.31 12.30 3.03
CA GLU A 42 7.43 11.49 4.25
C GLU A 42 6.61 12.08 5.43
N ALA A 43 6.60 13.41 5.57
CA ALA A 43 5.82 14.11 6.59
C ALA A 43 4.29 13.88 6.47
N GLU A 44 3.81 13.44 5.31
CA GLU A 44 2.39 13.15 5.07
C GLU A 44 2.05 11.66 5.20
N HIS A 45 3.04 10.76 5.30
CA HIS A 45 2.82 9.30 5.33
C HIS A 45 1.86 8.84 6.42
N GLY A 46 1.92 9.45 7.62
CA GLY A 46 0.98 9.14 8.69
C GLY A 46 -0.44 9.64 8.40
N ARG A 47 -0.56 10.84 7.82
CA ARG A 47 -1.85 11.51 7.59
C ARG A 47 -2.61 10.90 6.41
N VAL A 48 -1.92 10.41 5.38
CA VAL A 48 -2.55 9.74 4.23
C VAL A 48 -3.21 8.40 4.58
N LEU A 49 -2.94 7.86 5.77
CA LEU A 49 -3.66 6.70 6.31
C LEU A 49 -4.96 7.09 7.02
N GLU A 50 -5.19 8.38 7.27
CA GLU A 50 -6.45 8.88 7.84
C GLU A 50 -7.55 8.96 6.76
N ARG A 51 -8.80 8.82 7.19
CA ARG A 51 -9.95 8.95 6.27
C ARG A 51 -10.12 10.40 5.84
N PHE A 52 -10.45 10.61 4.57
CA PHE A 52 -10.75 11.94 4.00
C PHE A 52 -9.56 12.91 4.02
N PHE A 53 -8.34 12.39 4.17
CA PHE A 53 -7.16 13.20 4.03
C PHE A 53 -6.80 13.38 2.54
N TRP A 54 -6.52 14.62 2.17
CA TRP A 54 -5.99 15.00 0.86
C TRP A 54 -4.69 15.78 1.08
N GLY A 55 -3.66 15.48 0.30
CA GLY A 55 -2.39 16.22 0.33
C GLY A 55 -2.61 17.70 0.03
N GLN A 56 -1.71 18.56 0.51
CA GLN A 56 -1.86 20.00 0.30
C GLN A 56 -1.81 20.35 -1.21
N GLY A 57 -2.87 20.98 -1.74
CA GLY A 57 -2.88 21.54 -3.10
C GLY A 57 -3.78 20.83 -4.11
N GLU A 58 -4.44 19.72 -3.77
CA GLU A 58 -5.43 19.10 -4.67
C GLU A 58 -6.71 19.95 -4.73
N LYS A 59 -6.90 20.66 -5.85
CA LYS A 59 -8.16 21.37 -6.17
C LYS A 59 -9.19 20.35 -6.64
N LEU A 60 -10.04 19.91 -5.70
CA LEU A 60 -11.14 18.94 -5.84
C LEU A 60 -10.66 17.49 -6.05
N PRO A 61 -11.04 16.55 -5.18
CA PRO A 61 -10.57 15.18 -5.28
C PRO A 61 -11.47 14.39 -6.24
N GLU A 62 -10.90 13.86 -7.32
CA GLU A 62 -11.49 12.71 -7.99
C GLU A 62 -11.32 11.49 -7.07
N GLY A 63 -12.23 11.30 -6.10
CA GLY A 63 -12.22 10.14 -5.21
C GLY A 63 -12.60 10.42 -3.77
N SER A 64 -12.82 9.36 -2.99
CA SER A 64 -13.36 9.46 -1.63
C SER A 64 -12.33 9.77 -0.54
N GLY A 65 -11.03 9.80 -0.84
CA GLY A 65 -9.98 9.93 0.18
C GLY A 65 -9.93 8.74 1.16
N LEU A 66 -10.45 7.57 0.74
CA LEU A 66 -10.52 6.38 1.60
C LEU A 66 -9.48 5.31 1.28
N GLY A 67 -8.85 5.35 0.10
CA GLY A 67 -8.03 4.24 -0.44
C GLY A 67 -7.04 3.66 0.56
N LEU A 68 -6.08 4.48 1.00
CA LEU A 68 -5.03 4.06 1.95
C LEU A 68 -5.55 3.83 3.37
N SER A 69 -6.58 4.57 3.82
CA SER A 69 -7.21 4.32 5.13
C SER A 69 -7.90 2.94 5.20
N ILE A 70 -8.47 2.45 4.09
CA ILE A 70 -9.03 1.10 4.00
C ILE A 70 -7.89 0.07 4.04
N VAL A 71 -6.77 0.34 3.36
CA VAL A 71 -5.59 -0.53 3.40
C VAL A 71 -5.05 -0.65 4.82
N ALA A 72 -4.89 0.47 5.53
CA ALA A 72 -4.49 0.49 6.94
C ALA A 72 -5.44 -0.35 7.80
N LYS A 73 -6.77 -0.20 7.60
CA LYS A 73 -7.74 -0.97 8.39
C LYS A 73 -7.66 -2.48 8.14
N ILE A 74 -7.45 -2.87 6.88
CA ILE A 74 -7.29 -4.29 6.51
C ILE A 74 -5.96 -4.81 7.10
N ALA A 75 -4.87 -4.05 7.03
CA ALA A 75 -3.60 -4.42 7.64
C ALA A 75 -3.75 -4.70 9.14
N GLU A 76 -4.42 -3.81 9.88
CA GLU A 76 -4.74 -4.00 11.30
C GLU A 76 -5.54 -5.29 11.54
N GLN A 77 -6.60 -5.52 10.78
CA GLN A 77 -7.47 -6.71 10.93
C GLN A 77 -6.69 -8.01 10.73
N HIS A 78 -5.72 -8.01 9.81
CA HIS A 78 -4.86 -9.16 9.52
C HIS A 78 -3.58 -9.18 10.37
N ARG A 79 -3.40 -8.24 11.31
CA ARG A 79 -2.16 -8.06 12.09
C ARG A 79 -0.91 -7.97 11.20
N ALA A 80 -1.07 -7.38 10.02
CA ALA A 80 0.00 -7.13 9.08
C ALA A 80 0.67 -5.79 9.39
N GLY A 81 2.00 -5.72 9.24
CA GLY A 81 2.70 -4.45 9.23
C GLY A 81 2.39 -3.69 7.93
N LEU A 82 2.20 -2.37 8.02
CA LEU A 82 2.03 -1.49 6.85
C LEU A 82 3.19 -0.48 6.84
N ILE A 83 3.89 -0.38 5.72
CA ILE A 83 5.02 0.53 5.52
C ILE A 83 4.76 1.33 4.25
N LEU A 84 4.89 2.65 4.35
CA LEU A 84 4.96 3.57 3.22
C LEU A 84 6.41 3.99 3.05
N ASP A 85 6.88 4.04 1.81
CA ASP A 85 8.26 4.36 1.47
C ASP A 85 8.28 5.02 0.07
N SER A 86 9.45 5.51 -0.36
CA SER A 86 9.64 5.87 -1.76
C SER A 86 9.60 4.62 -2.65
N GLY A 87 9.06 4.77 -3.86
CA GLY A 87 9.15 3.72 -4.88
C GLY A 87 10.59 3.53 -5.39
N ALA A 88 10.74 2.65 -6.38
CA ALA A 88 12.04 2.26 -6.91
C ALA A 88 12.85 3.48 -7.40
N GLY A 89 14.14 3.53 -7.05
CA GLY A 89 15.01 4.65 -7.41
C GLY A 89 14.72 5.96 -6.66
N GLY A 90 13.97 5.91 -5.55
CA GLY A 90 13.64 7.08 -4.73
C GLY A 90 12.53 7.95 -5.31
N ARG A 91 11.74 7.40 -6.24
CA ARG A 91 10.62 8.08 -6.91
C ARG A 91 9.33 7.31 -6.71
N GLY A 92 8.20 8.01 -6.73
CA GLY A 92 6.90 7.42 -6.53
C GLY A 92 6.67 6.94 -5.10
N LEU A 93 5.62 6.15 -4.91
CA LEU A 93 5.25 5.58 -3.62
C LEU A 93 5.45 4.06 -3.65
N SER A 94 5.98 3.48 -2.57
CA SER A 94 5.89 2.05 -2.29
C SER A 94 5.03 1.83 -1.05
N VAL A 95 4.01 0.98 -1.18
CA VAL A 95 3.19 0.52 -0.06
C VAL A 95 3.43 -0.97 0.15
N ARG A 96 4.01 -1.31 1.30
CA ARG A 96 4.35 -2.69 1.68
C ARG A 96 3.48 -3.16 2.83
N LEU A 97 2.91 -4.34 2.67
CA LEU A 97 2.18 -5.06 3.69
C LEU A 97 2.92 -6.34 4.04
N ASN A 98 3.26 -6.46 5.32
CA ASN A 98 4.00 -7.58 5.86
C ASN A 98 3.06 -8.48 6.67
N PHE A 99 2.66 -9.60 6.08
CA PHE A 99 1.85 -10.64 6.72
C PHE A 99 2.74 -11.71 7.33
N ARG A 100 2.36 -12.26 8.48
CA ARG A 100 2.97 -13.51 8.93
C ARG A 100 2.58 -14.63 7.96
N ALA A 101 3.56 -15.38 7.48
CA ALA A 101 3.33 -16.54 6.64
C ALA A 101 2.49 -17.57 7.40
N PHE A 102 1.45 -18.09 6.75
CA PHE A 102 0.71 -19.21 7.30
C PHE A 102 1.59 -20.46 7.20
N GLU A 103 1.87 -21.09 8.34
CA GLU A 103 2.44 -22.43 8.37
C GLU A 103 1.26 -23.40 8.23
N MET A 104 1.15 -24.07 7.08
CA MET A 104 0.23 -25.19 6.95
C MET A 104 0.78 -26.32 7.83
N ASP A 105 0.05 -26.67 8.89
CA ASP A 105 0.31 -27.90 9.63
C ASP A 105 -0.12 -29.05 8.72
N ASP A 106 0.78 -30.00 8.43
CA ASP A 106 0.59 -31.16 7.52
C ASP A 106 -0.53 -32.15 7.97
N ARG A 107 -1.39 -31.74 8.91
CA ARG A 107 -2.40 -32.57 9.57
C ARG A 107 -3.83 -32.38 9.07
N ASP A 108 -4.12 -31.39 8.21
CA ASP A 108 -5.46 -31.18 7.63
C ASP A 108 -5.69 -31.96 6.31
N GLY A 109 -4.77 -32.86 5.94
CA GLY A 109 -4.82 -33.66 4.72
C GLY A 109 -5.21 -35.13 4.89
N ARG A 110 -5.92 -35.52 5.95
CA ARG A 110 -6.43 -36.90 6.12
C ARG A 110 -7.94 -36.96 6.30
#